data_AF-A0A1H4LL96-F1
#
_entry.id   AF-A0A1H4LL96-F1
#
_cell.length_a   1.000
_cell.length_b   1.000
_cell.length_c   1.000
_cell.angle_alpha   90.00
_cell.angle_beta   90.00
_cell.angle_gamma   90.00
#
_symmetry.space_group_name_H-M   'P 1'
#
loop_
_entity.id
_entity.type
_entity.pdbx_description
1 polymer ?
#
loop_
_entity_poly.entity_id
_entity_poly.type
_entity_poly.pdbx_seq_one_letter_code
_entity_poly.pdbx_strand_id
1 'polypeptide(L)'
;MTVLGRLVAVAVAAACIVSGGLTTATAAPRSAWLCRPDLAQDPCHSPMDTTDLANGRVVTPPVGSSRDKVDCFFVYPTVSNQIVGNATATPDPEVRSIAEFQVARFSNACRVYAPLYRQVAVPGFLAQMAGPILPPELANPVERGYDDVVRAWKEYLARDNRGRAVIFIGHSQGTLMLRKLIREHVDGNQAVRARVAGAFLIGGNVTVAPGRTTGGDFDNIPICTRTGQSRCVVAYSTDFVTPALSLFGNSDVDLLSRLWGLRHGPAYRVACVDPAVIAGDDRPQPITVPSKPYAPGVIKLAMGITTFPSAMPTSRSTWTQSAQRGTSRCSDSGGYRLLHVNVPGANGIPLVGTHVLDMNYGLDRLVAIAAAQGEDWRS
;
A
#
# COMPACT_ATOMS: atom_id res chain seq x y z
N MET A 1 -65.57 -65.81 39.76
CA MET A 1 -64.12 -65.68 40.04
C MET A 1 -63.54 -64.70 39.03
N THR A 2 -62.81 -63.70 39.55
CA THR A 2 -61.79 -62.86 38.89
C THR A 2 -62.20 -62.03 37.64
N VAL A 3 -62.46 -60.72 37.69
CA VAL A 3 -61.62 -59.54 38.08
C VAL A 3 -60.97 -58.85 36.86
N LEU A 4 -60.96 -57.50 36.91
CA LEU A 4 -60.15 -56.53 36.15
C LEU A 4 -60.53 -56.29 34.67
N GLY A 5 -60.54 -55.07 34.15
CA GLY A 5 -60.09 -53.79 34.68
C GLY A 5 -60.02 -52.80 33.52
N ARG A 6 -60.52 -51.57 33.74
CA ARG A 6 -60.46 -50.44 32.80
C ARG A 6 -59.01 -50.18 32.36
N LEU A 7 -58.78 -50.02 31.06
CA LEU A 7 -57.59 -49.36 30.55
C LEU A 7 -58.01 -48.11 29.78
N VAL A 8 -57.67 -46.98 30.40
CA VAL A 8 -57.76 -45.61 29.89
C VAL A 8 -56.71 -45.46 28.80
N ALA A 9 -57.13 -45.16 27.56
CA ALA A 9 -56.22 -44.74 26.51
C ALA A 9 -55.87 -43.26 26.73
N VAL A 10 -54.69 -43.00 27.28
CA VAL A 10 -54.11 -41.65 27.37
C VAL A 10 -53.52 -41.30 26.01
N ALA A 11 -54.11 -40.32 25.33
CA ALA A 11 -53.54 -39.71 24.13
C ALA A 11 -52.36 -38.81 24.54
N VAL A 12 -51.14 -39.24 24.22
CA VAL A 12 -49.94 -38.39 24.37
C VAL A 12 -49.81 -37.54 23.11
N ALA A 13 -50.19 -36.27 23.20
CA ALA A 13 -49.87 -35.28 22.19
C ALA A 13 -48.38 -34.91 22.29
N ALA A 14 -47.59 -35.32 21.30
CA ALA A 14 -46.20 -34.90 21.17
C ALA A 14 -46.15 -33.42 20.74
N ALA A 15 -45.92 -32.51 21.69
CA ALA A 15 -45.60 -31.12 21.38
C ALA A 15 -44.15 -31.03 20.86
N CYS A 16 -43.99 -30.92 19.54
CA CYS A 16 -42.71 -30.54 18.94
C CYS A 16 -42.41 -29.07 19.27
N ILE A 17 -41.69 -28.84 20.36
CA ILE A 17 -41.07 -27.54 20.65
C ILE A 17 -39.92 -27.38 19.67
N VAL A 18 -40.16 -26.65 18.59
CA VAL A 18 -39.09 -26.14 17.72
C VAL A 18 -38.39 -25.04 18.50
N SER A 19 -37.29 -25.39 19.16
CA SER A 19 -36.36 -24.43 19.74
C SER A 19 -35.66 -23.68 18.61
N GLY A 20 -36.33 -22.65 18.07
CA GLY A 20 -35.71 -21.67 17.17
C GLY A 20 -34.65 -20.92 17.94
N GLY A 21 -33.41 -21.44 17.93
CA GLY A 21 -32.25 -20.72 18.44
C GLY A 21 -32.11 -19.42 17.65
N LEU A 22 -32.45 -18.30 18.30
CA LEU A 22 -32.03 -16.97 17.87
C LEU A 22 -30.50 -16.95 17.96
N THR A 23 -29.82 -17.32 16.87
CA THR A 23 -28.42 -16.95 16.70
C THR A 23 -28.42 -15.43 16.60
N THR A 24 -28.08 -14.75 17.69
CA THR A 24 -27.70 -13.34 17.63
C THR A 24 -26.52 -13.28 16.67
N ALA A 25 -26.75 -12.75 15.46
CA ALA A 25 -25.67 -12.50 14.53
C ALA A 25 -24.69 -11.57 15.24
N THR A 26 -23.54 -12.09 15.66
CA THR A 26 -22.46 -11.29 16.21
C THR A 26 -22.09 -10.27 15.16
N ALA A 27 -22.15 -8.98 15.53
CA ALA A 27 -21.77 -7.91 14.62
C ALA A 27 -20.35 -8.22 14.12
N ALA A 28 -20.16 -8.20 12.79
CA ALA A 28 -18.85 -8.45 12.20
C ALA A 28 -17.81 -7.52 12.88
N PRO A 29 -16.62 -8.04 13.22
CA PRO A 29 -15.62 -7.26 13.93
C PRO A 29 -15.29 -6.00 13.13
N ARG A 30 -15.26 -4.84 13.79
CA ARG A 30 -14.93 -3.56 13.17
C ARG A 30 -13.47 -3.54 12.73
N SER A 31 -13.17 -2.80 11.66
CA SER A 31 -11.79 -2.60 11.24
C SER A 31 -11.06 -1.71 12.24
N ALA A 32 -9.84 -2.11 12.58
CA ALA A 32 -8.91 -1.27 13.32
C ALA A 32 -8.15 -0.38 12.34
N TRP A 33 -7.83 0.84 12.77
CA TRP A 33 -7.24 1.87 11.91
C TRP A 33 -5.90 2.31 12.47
N LEU A 34 -4.90 2.33 11.60
CA LEU A 34 -3.60 2.93 11.88
C LEU A 34 -3.68 4.44 11.74
N CYS A 35 -4.31 4.90 10.66
CA CYS A 35 -4.59 6.31 10.39
C CYS A 35 -6.05 6.50 10.06
N ARG A 36 -6.65 7.53 10.66
CA ARG A 36 -8.02 7.96 10.43
C ARG A 36 -8.17 9.35 11.06
N PRO A 37 -8.80 10.34 10.40
CA PRO A 37 -8.78 11.74 10.84
C PRO A 37 -9.34 12.03 12.25
N ASP A 38 -10.10 11.11 12.84
CA ASP A 38 -10.69 11.20 14.18
C ASP A 38 -9.85 10.50 15.28
N LEU A 39 -8.72 9.88 14.94
CA LEU A 39 -7.82 9.28 15.94
C LEU A 39 -7.04 10.35 16.69
N ALA A 40 -7.04 10.27 18.02
CA ALA A 40 -6.29 11.20 18.88
C ALA A 40 -4.77 11.13 18.67
N GLN A 41 -4.24 9.97 18.26
CA GLN A 41 -2.82 9.73 18.01
C GLN A 41 -2.63 9.14 16.62
N ASP A 42 -3.00 9.91 15.59
CA ASP A 42 -2.84 9.54 14.19
C ASP A 42 -1.38 9.75 13.71
N PRO A 43 -0.60 8.69 13.40
CA PRO A 43 0.76 8.83 12.88
C PRO A 43 0.81 9.46 11.48
N CYS A 44 -0.32 9.52 10.76
CA CYS A 44 -0.41 10.18 9.47
C CYS A 44 -0.63 11.71 9.58
N HIS A 45 -0.77 12.25 10.79
CA HIS A 45 -0.95 13.69 11.02
C HIS A 45 0.16 14.23 11.92
N SER A 46 1.11 14.94 11.32
CA SER A 46 2.20 15.62 12.01
C SER A 46 2.43 17.01 11.40
N PRO A 47 3.11 17.93 12.10
CA PRO A 47 3.53 19.18 11.49
C PRO A 47 4.40 18.94 10.24
N MET A 48 4.34 19.86 9.28
CA MET A 48 4.97 19.68 7.96
C MET A 48 6.20 20.55 7.75
N ASP A 49 6.68 21.23 8.80
CA ASP A 49 7.91 22.00 8.71
C ASP A 49 9.06 21.06 8.29
N THR A 50 9.80 21.49 7.27
CA THR A 50 10.77 20.68 6.55
C THR A 50 12.06 21.45 6.41
N THR A 51 13.17 20.89 6.91
CA THR A 51 14.50 21.43 6.63
C THR A 51 15.04 20.84 5.32
N ASP A 52 15.45 21.68 4.38
CA ASP A 52 16.22 21.27 3.20
C ASP A 52 17.72 21.30 3.51
N LEU A 53 18.36 20.14 3.63
CA LEU A 53 19.79 20.07 3.99
C LEU A 53 20.73 20.57 2.89
N ALA A 54 20.25 20.79 1.65
CA ALA A 54 21.08 21.37 0.59
C ALA A 54 21.36 22.86 0.80
N ASN A 55 20.46 23.59 1.47
CA ASN A 55 20.55 25.04 1.64
C ASN A 55 20.23 25.54 3.06
N GLY A 56 19.83 24.64 3.97
CA GLY A 56 19.48 24.96 5.36
C GLY A 56 18.11 25.63 5.54
N ARG A 57 17.32 25.82 4.48
CA ARG A 57 16.04 26.52 4.55
C ARG A 57 14.98 25.63 5.19
N VAL A 58 14.17 26.22 6.05
CA VAL A 58 12.97 25.59 6.61
C VAL A 58 11.74 26.07 5.86
N VAL A 59 10.92 25.14 5.38
CA VAL A 59 9.66 25.42 4.69
C VAL A 59 8.54 24.57 5.25
N THR A 60 7.34 25.12 5.31
CA THR A 60 6.11 24.35 5.53
C THR A 60 5.36 24.32 4.20
N PRO A 61 5.20 23.15 3.55
CA PRO A 61 4.46 23.04 2.31
C PRO A 61 2.99 23.45 2.55
N PRO A 62 2.36 24.13 1.59
CA PRO A 62 0.95 24.49 1.71
C PRO A 62 0.07 23.23 1.70
N VAL A 63 -1.06 23.31 2.38
CA VAL A 63 -2.12 22.30 2.30
C VAL A 63 -2.82 22.44 0.95
N GLY A 64 -3.00 21.33 0.25
CA GLY A 64 -3.67 21.27 -1.05
C GLY A 64 -5.12 21.73 -0.96
N SER A 65 -5.57 22.46 -1.99
CA SER A 65 -6.89 23.11 -2.02
C SER A 65 -8.06 22.12 -1.97
N SER A 66 -7.82 20.89 -2.47
CA SER A 66 -8.80 19.81 -2.57
C SER A 66 -8.75 18.82 -1.40
N ARG A 67 -7.87 19.04 -0.39
CA ARG A 67 -7.60 18.07 0.68
C ARG A 67 -8.85 17.55 1.39
N ASP A 68 -9.83 18.42 1.66
CA ASP A 68 -11.05 18.02 2.36
C ASP A 68 -12.07 17.28 1.47
N LYS A 69 -11.84 17.24 0.15
CA LYS A 69 -12.67 16.59 -0.86
C LYS A 69 -12.09 15.25 -1.33
N VAL A 70 -10.88 14.90 -0.88
CA VAL A 70 -10.11 13.75 -1.33
C VAL A 70 -9.64 12.94 -0.13
N ASP A 71 -9.80 11.63 -0.22
CA ASP A 71 -9.33 10.69 0.78
C ASP A 71 -8.20 9.83 0.20
N CYS A 72 -7.15 9.58 0.97
CA CYS A 72 -6.14 8.58 0.63
C CYS A 72 -6.44 7.29 1.36
N PHE A 73 -6.62 6.20 0.61
CA PHE A 73 -6.73 4.86 1.17
C PHE A 73 -5.38 4.15 1.05
N PHE A 74 -4.64 4.11 2.16
CA PHE A 74 -3.27 3.61 2.22
C PHE A 74 -3.19 2.20 2.78
N VAL A 75 -2.52 1.30 2.08
CA VAL A 75 -2.19 -0.03 2.57
C VAL A 75 -0.66 -0.13 2.69
N TYR A 76 -0.19 -0.26 3.94
CA TYR A 76 1.24 -0.22 4.26
C TYR A 76 1.98 -1.51 3.85
N PRO A 77 3.30 -1.48 3.66
CA PRO A 77 4.11 -2.64 3.26
C PRO A 77 4.37 -3.62 4.41
N THR A 78 5.08 -4.72 4.13
CA THR A 78 5.64 -5.59 5.18
C THR A 78 6.70 -4.85 6.00
N VAL A 79 6.41 -4.62 7.28
CA VAL A 79 7.31 -3.97 8.24
C VAL A 79 7.43 -4.70 9.56
N SER A 80 6.43 -5.51 9.94
CA SER A 80 6.37 -6.17 11.24
C SER A 80 7.61 -7.01 11.53
N ASN A 81 8.20 -6.78 12.71
CA ASN A 81 9.34 -7.53 13.23
C ASN A 81 8.93 -8.86 13.90
N GLN A 82 7.63 -9.12 14.05
CA GLN A 82 7.13 -10.34 14.70
C GLN A 82 7.58 -11.61 13.97
N ILE A 83 7.98 -12.63 14.73
CA ILE A 83 8.47 -13.93 14.21
C ILE A 83 7.27 -14.88 14.02
N VAL A 84 6.39 -14.51 13.10
CA VAL A 84 5.14 -15.22 12.77
C VAL A 84 4.85 -15.12 11.26
N GLY A 85 3.96 -15.96 10.73
CA GLY A 85 3.57 -15.89 9.32
C GLY A 85 2.78 -14.61 8.99
N ASN A 86 1.70 -14.37 9.74
CA ASN A 86 0.97 -13.09 9.73
C ASN A 86 1.18 -12.36 11.05
N ALA A 87 1.56 -11.09 10.98
CA ALA A 87 1.61 -10.22 12.15
C ALA A 87 0.22 -9.97 12.73
N THR A 88 0.14 -9.61 14.00
CA THR A 88 -1.09 -9.04 14.57
C THR A 88 -1.41 -7.70 13.90
N ALA A 89 -2.71 -7.37 13.81
CA ALA A 89 -3.17 -6.08 13.30
C ALA A 89 -3.07 -5.00 14.41
N THR A 90 -1.86 -4.74 14.89
CA THR A 90 -1.56 -3.81 15.98
C THR A 90 -0.66 -2.66 15.50
N PRO A 91 -0.80 -1.44 16.05
CA PRO A 91 0.00 -0.29 15.66
C PRO A 91 1.35 -0.31 16.38
N ASP A 92 2.12 -1.38 16.14
CA ASP A 92 3.47 -1.57 16.69
C ASP A 92 4.40 -0.44 16.21
N PRO A 93 5.54 -0.16 16.89
CA PRO A 93 6.39 0.98 16.58
C PRO A 93 6.83 1.08 15.11
N GLU A 94 7.15 -0.04 14.46
CA GLU A 94 7.49 -0.11 13.03
C GLU A 94 6.28 0.16 12.11
N VAL A 95 5.07 -0.23 12.53
CA VAL A 95 3.83 0.00 11.78
C VAL A 95 3.45 1.49 11.84
N ARG A 96 3.65 2.14 12.99
CA ARG A 96 3.52 3.60 13.10
C ARG A 96 4.59 4.32 12.29
N SER A 97 5.84 3.88 12.38
CA SER A 97 6.95 4.50 11.66
C SER A 97 6.74 4.46 10.15
N ILE A 98 6.22 3.36 9.58
CA ILE A 98 6.02 3.32 8.13
C ILE A 98 4.91 4.26 7.64
N ALA A 99 3.88 4.48 8.45
CA ALA A 99 2.86 5.48 8.15
C ALA A 99 3.46 6.90 8.17
N GLU A 100 4.26 7.23 9.18
CA GLU A 100 5.02 8.48 9.26
C GLU A 100 5.92 8.66 8.03
N PHE A 101 6.62 7.61 7.59
CA PHE A 101 7.61 7.68 6.51
C PHE A 101 6.99 7.73 5.10
N GLN A 102 5.94 6.95 4.82
CA GLN A 102 5.46 6.78 3.44
C GLN A 102 4.21 7.56 3.09
N VAL A 103 3.32 7.83 4.06
CA VAL A 103 2.00 8.42 3.75
C VAL A 103 1.68 9.69 4.52
N ALA A 104 2.28 9.94 5.69
CA ALA A 104 1.95 11.12 6.48
C ALA A 104 2.08 12.43 5.68
N ARG A 105 3.08 12.51 4.78
CA ARG A 105 3.28 13.65 3.87
C ARG A 105 2.09 13.90 2.93
N PHE A 106 1.35 12.86 2.54
CA PHE A 106 0.15 12.97 1.71
C PHE A 106 -1.03 13.61 2.46
N SER A 107 -0.96 13.78 3.79
CA SER A 107 -2.04 14.45 4.54
C SER A 107 -2.21 15.94 4.17
N ASN A 108 -1.26 16.52 3.44
CA ASN A 108 -1.41 17.82 2.77
C ASN A 108 -2.33 17.76 1.55
N ALA A 109 -2.44 16.62 0.86
CA ALA A 109 -3.24 16.47 -0.36
C ALA A 109 -4.59 15.79 -0.11
N CYS A 110 -4.74 15.02 0.96
CA CYS A 110 -5.93 14.20 1.21
C CYS A 110 -6.08 13.86 2.70
N ARG A 111 -7.26 13.37 3.09
CA ARG A 111 -7.48 12.79 4.43
C ARG A 111 -7.08 11.32 4.41
N VAL A 112 -6.17 10.90 5.29
CA VAL A 112 -5.57 9.57 5.21
C VAL A 112 -6.38 8.54 6.01
N TYR A 113 -6.69 7.42 5.37
CA TYR A 113 -7.29 6.24 5.96
C TYR A 113 -6.37 5.05 5.70
N ALA A 114 -5.84 4.46 6.77
CA ALA A 114 -4.96 3.30 6.68
C ALA A 114 -5.44 2.22 7.66
N PRO A 115 -5.92 1.06 7.18
CA PRO A 115 -6.36 0.01 8.08
C PRO A 115 -5.17 -0.74 8.68
N LEU A 116 -5.30 -1.13 9.95
CA LEU A 116 -4.47 -2.18 10.50
C LEU A 116 -4.93 -3.52 9.93
N TYR A 117 -4.00 -4.26 9.33
CA TYR A 117 -4.25 -5.57 8.75
C TYR A 117 -3.14 -6.55 9.11
N ARG A 118 -3.47 -7.84 9.07
CA ARG A 118 -2.55 -8.95 9.33
C ARG A 118 -1.58 -9.14 8.15
N GLN A 119 -0.63 -8.24 8.02
CA GLN A 119 0.45 -8.31 7.05
C GLN A 119 1.26 -9.61 7.19
N VAL A 120 1.84 -10.10 6.09
CA VAL A 120 2.93 -11.08 6.20
C VAL A 120 4.11 -10.38 6.86
N ALA A 121 4.57 -10.88 8.00
CA ALA A 121 5.69 -10.28 8.72
C ALA A 121 7.01 -10.50 7.96
N VAL A 122 8.05 -9.71 8.27
CA VAL A 122 9.35 -9.79 7.57
C VAL A 122 9.92 -11.21 7.57
N PRO A 123 9.94 -11.97 8.70
CA PRO A 123 10.42 -13.35 8.69
C PRO A 123 9.58 -14.28 7.80
N GLY A 124 8.24 -14.12 7.82
CA GLY A 124 7.35 -14.91 6.96
C GLY A 124 7.51 -14.59 5.47
N PHE A 125 7.82 -13.34 5.12
CA PHE A 125 8.14 -12.95 3.74
C PHE A 125 9.46 -13.58 3.28
N LEU A 126 10.52 -13.46 4.08
CA LEU A 126 11.80 -14.12 3.78
C LEU A 126 11.64 -15.64 3.64
N ALA A 127 10.74 -16.23 4.43
CA ALA A 127 10.45 -17.65 4.34
C ALA A 127 9.81 -18.05 3.00
N GLN A 128 8.83 -17.27 2.52
CA GLN A 128 8.23 -17.48 1.20
C GLN A 128 9.27 -17.38 0.07
N MET A 129 10.26 -16.49 0.22
CA MET A 129 11.33 -16.33 -0.75
C MET A 129 12.33 -17.49 -0.74
N ALA A 130 12.56 -18.13 0.41
CA ALA A 130 13.49 -19.25 0.57
C ALA A 130 12.93 -20.62 0.10
N GLY A 131 11.63 -20.70 -0.24
CA GLY A 131 10.98 -21.95 -0.66
C GLY A 131 10.60 -22.89 0.51
N PRO A 132 10.29 -24.17 0.24
CA PRO A 132 9.69 -25.11 1.21
C PRO A 132 10.64 -25.56 2.35
N ILE A 133 11.75 -24.85 2.57
CA ILE A 133 12.75 -25.14 3.60
C ILE A 133 12.23 -24.75 5.00
N LEU A 134 11.15 -23.96 5.07
CA LEU A 134 10.60 -23.44 6.32
C LEU A 134 9.18 -23.96 6.63
N PRO A 135 8.74 -23.90 7.90
CA PRO A 135 7.53 -24.57 8.37
C PRO A 135 6.25 -24.22 7.57
N PRO A 136 5.35 -25.19 7.29
CA PRO A 136 4.10 -24.97 6.53
C PRO A 136 3.20 -23.88 7.11
N GLU A 137 3.27 -23.64 8.42
CA GLU A 137 2.51 -22.60 9.13
C GLU A 137 2.86 -21.17 8.67
N LEU A 138 4.01 -21.00 7.99
CA LEU A 138 4.45 -19.75 7.37
C LEU A 138 4.11 -19.68 5.87
N ALA A 139 3.60 -20.77 5.27
CA ALA A 139 3.63 -20.99 3.81
C ALA A 139 2.44 -20.40 3.03
N ASN A 140 1.36 -19.94 3.65
CA ASN A 140 0.35 -19.14 2.92
C ASN A 140 -0.46 -18.17 3.81
N PRO A 141 0.08 -16.97 4.11
CA PRO A 141 -0.55 -15.98 4.99
C PRO A 141 -1.39 -14.91 4.26
N VAL A 142 -1.48 -14.92 2.93
CA VAL A 142 -1.94 -13.77 2.13
C VAL A 142 -3.43 -13.44 2.34
N GLU A 143 -4.31 -14.43 2.26
CA GLU A 143 -5.77 -14.21 2.25
C GLU A 143 -6.29 -13.55 3.53
N ARG A 144 -5.73 -13.90 4.71
CA ARG A 144 -6.17 -13.31 5.99
C ARG A 144 -5.94 -11.80 6.04
N GLY A 145 -4.80 -11.35 5.54
CA GLY A 145 -4.49 -9.93 5.46
C GLY A 145 -5.35 -9.21 4.43
N TYR A 146 -5.63 -9.87 3.30
CA TYR A 146 -6.49 -9.33 2.26
C TYR A 146 -7.94 -9.14 2.72
N ASP A 147 -8.50 -10.11 3.44
CA ASP A 147 -9.85 -10.00 4.02
C ASP A 147 -9.99 -8.81 4.97
N ASP A 148 -8.95 -8.51 5.76
CA ASP A 148 -8.92 -7.33 6.63
C ASP A 148 -8.95 -6.03 5.81
N VAL A 149 -8.18 -5.96 4.72
CA VAL A 149 -8.14 -4.81 3.81
C VAL A 149 -9.49 -4.61 3.11
N VAL A 150 -10.10 -5.69 2.59
CA VAL A 150 -11.44 -5.65 1.96
C VAL A 150 -12.50 -5.19 2.95
N ARG A 151 -12.48 -5.72 4.18
CA ARG A 151 -13.40 -5.33 5.25
C ARG A 151 -13.26 -3.85 5.59
N ALA A 152 -12.03 -3.36 5.74
CA ALA A 152 -11.77 -1.94 5.98
C ALA A 152 -12.19 -1.04 4.81
N TRP A 153 -11.95 -1.45 3.56
CA TRP A 153 -12.40 -0.72 2.38
C TRP A 153 -13.92 -0.56 2.36
N LYS A 154 -14.65 -1.65 2.64
CA LYS A 154 -16.11 -1.63 2.72
C LYS A 154 -16.61 -0.76 3.87
N GLU A 155 -15.99 -0.83 5.06
CA GLU A 155 -16.34 0.02 6.19
C GLU A 155 -16.11 1.51 5.88
N TYR A 156 -14.94 1.84 5.32
CA TYR A 156 -14.59 3.20 4.89
C TYR A 156 -15.58 3.75 3.85
N LEU A 157 -15.91 2.98 2.81
CA LEU A 157 -16.86 3.43 1.79
C LEU A 157 -18.25 3.70 2.39
N ALA A 158 -18.69 2.85 3.32
CA ALA A 158 -20.03 2.93 3.90
C ALA A 158 -20.18 4.05 4.94
N ARG A 159 -19.13 4.34 5.72
CA ARG A 159 -19.23 5.23 6.90
C ARG A 159 -18.49 6.53 6.74
N ASP A 160 -17.35 6.48 6.06
CA ASP A 160 -16.39 7.55 6.06
C ASP A 160 -16.44 8.32 4.74
N ASN A 161 -16.26 7.67 3.57
CA ASN A 161 -16.01 8.30 2.27
C ASN A 161 -17.01 9.40 1.85
N ARG A 162 -18.31 9.26 2.18
CA ARG A 162 -19.39 10.24 1.87
C ARG A 162 -19.29 10.85 0.45
N GLY A 163 -18.91 10.05 -0.54
CA GLY A 163 -18.82 10.48 -1.95
C GLY A 163 -17.58 11.31 -2.33
N ARG A 164 -16.55 11.37 -1.49
CA ARG A 164 -15.27 12.01 -1.81
C ARG A 164 -14.45 11.19 -2.80
N ALA A 165 -13.55 11.90 -3.49
CA ALA A 165 -12.57 11.25 -4.35
C ALA A 165 -11.63 10.36 -3.52
N VAL A 166 -11.08 9.33 -4.14
CA VAL A 166 -10.16 8.39 -3.49
C VAL A 166 -8.87 8.30 -4.28
N ILE A 167 -7.76 8.42 -3.57
CA ILE A 167 -6.42 8.08 -4.05
C ILE A 167 -5.98 6.81 -3.33
N PHE A 168 -5.67 5.75 -4.08
CA PHE A 168 -5.09 4.55 -3.50
C PHE A 168 -3.59 4.70 -3.35
N ILE A 169 -3.01 4.31 -2.22
CA ILE A 169 -1.56 4.35 -2.02
C ILE A 169 -1.12 3.01 -1.46
N GLY A 170 -0.17 2.36 -2.13
CA GLY A 170 0.41 1.10 -1.71
C GLY A 170 1.90 1.10 -1.93
N HIS A 171 2.62 0.42 -1.03
CA HIS A 171 4.01 0.07 -1.22
C HIS A 171 4.22 -1.43 -0.97
N SER A 172 5.11 -2.06 -1.74
CA SER A 172 5.48 -3.47 -1.52
C SER A 172 4.24 -4.38 -1.44
N GLN A 173 4.08 -5.12 -0.34
CA GLN A 173 2.88 -5.89 -0.02
C GLN A 173 1.56 -5.10 -0.14
N GLY A 174 1.54 -3.84 0.29
CA GLY A 174 0.37 -2.98 0.17
C GLY A 174 -0.05 -2.74 -1.28
N THR A 175 0.92 -2.69 -2.21
CA THR A 175 0.64 -2.66 -3.65
C THR A 175 0.03 -3.96 -4.13
N LEU A 176 0.52 -5.12 -3.66
CA LEU A 176 -0.06 -6.43 -4.01
C LEU A 176 -1.53 -6.53 -3.54
N MET A 177 -1.79 -6.08 -2.30
CA MET A 177 -3.15 -5.98 -1.74
C MET A 177 -4.05 -5.06 -2.57
N LEU A 178 -3.55 -3.87 -2.92
CA LEU A 178 -4.34 -2.90 -3.68
C LEU A 178 -4.56 -3.30 -5.14
N ARG A 179 -3.61 -3.98 -5.77
CA ARG A 179 -3.82 -4.60 -7.10
C ARG A 179 -5.02 -5.55 -7.06
N LYS A 180 -5.09 -6.42 -6.04
CA LYS A 180 -6.23 -7.34 -5.85
C LYS A 180 -7.52 -6.59 -5.54
N LEU A 181 -7.50 -5.67 -4.57
CA LEU A 181 -8.66 -4.89 -4.12
C LEU A 181 -9.26 -4.08 -5.28
N ILE A 182 -8.43 -3.35 -6.02
CA ILE A 182 -8.89 -2.50 -7.11
C ILE A 182 -9.48 -3.37 -8.21
N ARG A 183 -8.80 -4.44 -8.62
CA ARG A 183 -9.31 -5.36 -9.66
C ARG A 183 -10.66 -5.97 -9.29
N GLU A 184 -10.83 -6.42 -8.04
CA GLU A 184 -12.01 -7.19 -7.61
C GLU A 184 -13.19 -6.30 -7.18
N HIS A 185 -12.93 -5.10 -6.65
CA HIS A 185 -13.97 -4.29 -6.01
C HIS A 185 -14.13 -2.87 -6.57
N VAL A 186 -13.22 -2.42 -7.45
CA VAL A 186 -13.20 -1.04 -7.96
C VAL A 186 -13.27 -1.01 -9.49
N ASP A 187 -12.35 -1.66 -10.18
CA ASP A 187 -12.10 -1.51 -11.61
C ASP A 187 -13.33 -1.85 -12.46
N GLY A 188 -14.08 -2.90 -12.12
CA GLY A 188 -15.33 -3.25 -12.80
C GLY A 188 -16.56 -2.44 -12.35
N ASN A 189 -16.51 -1.83 -11.17
CA ASN A 189 -17.65 -1.12 -10.59
C ASN A 189 -17.62 0.36 -10.96
N GLN A 190 -18.41 0.77 -11.97
CA GLN A 190 -18.41 2.15 -12.46
C GLN A 190 -18.71 3.20 -11.37
N ALA A 191 -19.61 2.91 -10.43
CA ALA A 191 -19.98 3.86 -9.38
C ALA A 191 -18.83 4.11 -8.38
N VAL A 192 -18.05 3.07 -8.07
CA VAL A 192 -16.87 3.18 -7.21
C VAL A 192 -15.68 3.75 -8.00
N ARG A 193 -15.43 3.24 -9.21
CA ARG A 193 -14.39 3.72 -10.14
C ARG A 193 -14.52 5.20 -10.46
N ALA A 194 -15.75 5.74 -10.51
CA ALA A 194 -15.99 7.17 -10.74
C ALA A 194 -15.43 8.08 -9.64
N ARG A 195 -15.11 7.53 -8.46
CA ARG A 195 -14.50 8.27 -7.34
C ARG A 195 -12.98 8.18 -7.34
N VAL A 196 -12.37 7.37 -8.19
CA VAL A 196 -10.90 7.19 -8.20
C VAL A 196 -10.24 8.39 -8.84
N ALA A 197 -9.56 9.20 -8.03
CA ALA A 197 -8.77 10.34 -8.47
C ALA A 197 -7.39 9.89 -9.00
N GLY A 198 -6.84 8.83 -8.43
CA GLY A 198 -5.57 8.24 -8.85
C GLY A 198 -5.15 7.07 -7.98
N ALA A 199 -4.02 6.45 -8.31
CA ALA A 199 -3.43 5.41 -7.50
C ALA A 199 -1.89 5.45 -7.58
N PHE A 200 -1.23 5.30 -6.45
CA PHE A 200 0.22 5.16 -6.32
C PHE A 200 0.50 3.73 -5.86
N LEU A 201 0.78 2.86 -6.82
CA LEU A 201 0.97 1.42 -6.62
C LEU A 201 2.44 1.08 -6.84
N ILE A 202 3.25 1.38 -5.82
CA ILE A 202 4.70 1.42 -5.93
C ILE A 202 5.30 0.14 -5.32
N GLY A 203 6.39 -0.38 -5.88
CA GLY A 203 7.09 -1.54 -5.32
C GLY A 203 6.34 -2.88 -5.48
N GLY A 204 5.54 -3.10 -6.53
CA GLY A 204 4.69 -4.30 -6.59
C GLY A 204 4.20 -4.77 -7.96
N ASN A 205 5.01 -4.59 -9.01
CA ASN A 205 4.82 -5.14 -10.37
C ASN A 205 3.41 -5.00 -10.94
N VAL A 206 2.85 -3.79 -10.91
CA VAL A 206 1.59 -3.53 -11.64
C VAL A 206 1.77 -3.87 -13.11
N THR A 207 0.87 -4.66 -13.68
CA THR A 207 0.96 -5.17 -15.05
C THR A 207 0.01 -4.44 -16.00
N VAL A 208 0.42 -4.32 -17.26
CA VAL A 208 -0.40 -3.89 -18.41
C VAL A 208 -0.18 -4.83 -19.59
N ALA A 209 -1.06 -4.82 -20.58
CA ALA A 209 -0.78 -5.49 -21.84
C ALA A 209 0.38 -4.76 -22.58
N PRO A 210 1.25 -5.48 -23.32
CA PRO A 210 2.35 -4.88 -24.06
C PRO A 210 1.89 -3.73 -24.97
N GLY A 211 2.52 -2.55 -24.81
CA GLY A 211 2.20 -1.35 -25.60
C GLY A 211 0.88 -0.67 -25.24
N ARG A 212 0.21 -1.09 -24.15
CA ARG A 212 -1.07 -0.54 -23.69
C ARG A 212 -0.93 0.09 -22.30
N THR A 213 -1.95 0.86 -21.91
CA THR A 213 -2.07 1.44 -20.57
C THR A 213 -2.98 0.63 -19.64
N THR A 214 -3.68 -0.38 -20.17
CA THR A 214 -4.58 -1.32 -19.49
C THR A 214 -4.36 -2.75 -20.01
N GLY A 215 -5.15 -3.72 -19.56
CA GLY A 215 -5.10 -5.12 -20.05
C GLY A 215 -4.11 -6.00 -19.28
N GLY A 216 -3.60 -5.52 -18.15
CA GLY A 216 -2.91 -6.29 -17.12
C GLY A 216 -3.77 -6.25 -15.86
N ASP A 217 -3.29 -5.77 -14.71
CA ASP A 217 -4.08 -5.83 -13.46
C ASP A 217 -5.46 -5.17 -13.53
N PHE A 218 -5.60 -4.14 -14.37
CA PHE A 218 -6.82 -3.38 -14.54
C PHE A 218 -7.25 -3.35 -16.01
N ASP A 219 -8.56 -3.50 -16.22
CA ASP A 219 -9.17 -3.46 -17.54
C ASP A 219 -9.64 -2.03 -17.87
N ASN A 220 -10.03 -1.24 -16.85
CA ASN A 220 -10.64 0.08 -17.03
C ASN A 220 -9.82 1.27 -16.51
N ILE A 221 -8.99 1.06 -15.48
CA ILE A 221 -8.12 2.11 -14.91
C ILE A 221 -6.74 2.07 -15.60
N PRO A 222 -6.37 3.09 -16.40
CA PRO A 222 -5.09 3.11 -17.09
C PRO A 222 -3.92 3.50 -16.17
N ILE A 223 -2.70 3.15 -16.55
CA ILE A 223 -1.51 3.82 -16.00
C ILE A 223 -1.41 5.27 -16.53
N CYS A 224 -0.76 6.14 -15.75
CA CYS A 224 -0.54 7.52 -16.15
C CYS A 224 0.53 7.61 -17.24
N THR A 225 0.37 8.56 -18.17
CA THR A 225 1.21 8.72 -19.36
C THR A 225 1.59 10.16 -19.68
N ARG A 226 0.88 11.14 -19.11
CA ARG A 226 1.09 12.56 -19.40
C ARG A 226 0.96 13.42 -18.15
N THR A 227 1.52 14.62 -18.24
CA THR A 227 1.46 15.63 -17.18
C THR A 227 0.02 15.94 -16.78
N GLY A 228 -0.23 16.01 -15.47
CA GLY A 228 -1.54 16.36 -14.90
C GLY A 228 -2.64 15.32 -15.13
N GLN A 229 -2.31 14.09 -15.57
CA GLN A 229 -3.33 13.07 -15.78
C GLN A 229 -3.93 12.59 -14.44
N SER A 230 -5.25 12.68 -14.31
CA SER A 230 -6.04 12.09 -13.23
C SER A 230 -6.62 10.72 -13.63
N ARG A 231 -7.20 10.03 -12.65
CA ARG A 231 -7.90 8.74 -12.80
C ARG A 231 -7.04 7.64 -13.40
N CYS A 232 -5.75 7.67 -13.04
CA CYS A 232 -4.75 6.75 -13.55
C CYS A 232 -3.80 6.28 -12.44
N VAL A 233 -3.04 5.23 -12.74
CA VAL A 233 -2.10 4.59 -11.82
C VAL A 233 -0.67 5.08 -12.09
N VAL A 234 0.00 5.60 -11.06
CA VAL A 234 1.45 5.74 -10.98
C VAL A 234 2.00 4.48 -10.34
N ALA A 235 2.80 3.71 -11.08
CA ALA A 235 3.40 2.47 -10.61
C ALA A 235 4.84 2.37 -11.10
N TYR A 236 5.74 1.99 -10.20
CA TYR A 236 7.14 1.71 -10.48
C TYR A 236 7.76 0.98 -9.28
N SER A 237 8.93 0.37 -9.49
CA SER A 237 9.89 0.00 -8.45
C SER A 237 11.24 0.63 -8.81
N THR A 238 12.06 1.02 -7.84
CA THR A 238 13.31 1.74 -8.11
C THR A 238 14.53 0.84 -8.19
N ASP A 239 15.48 1.24 -9.03
CA ASP A 239 16.86 0.77 -8.99
C ASP A 239 17.84 1.93 -9.16
N PHE A 240 19.13 1.71 -8.86
CA PHE A 240 20.22 2.65 -9.13
C PHE A 240 21.31 2.04 -10.00
N VAL A 241 21.28 0.72 -10.19
CA VAL A 241 22.10 -0.04 -11.12
C VAL A 241 21.18 -1.06 -11.76
N THR A 242 21.26 -1.21 -13.07
CA THR A 242 20.50 -2.23 -13.79
C THR A 242 20.78 -3.61 -13.19
N PRO A 243 19.77 -4.29 -12.62
CA PRO A 243 19.98 -5.55 -11.94
C PRO A 243 20.16 -6.68 -12.95
N ALA A 244 21.08 -7.61 -12.67
CA ALA A 244 21.13 -8.89 -13.36
C ALA A 244 19.90 -9.76 -12.99
N LEU A 245 19.43 -9.63 -11.74
CA LEU A 245 18.24 -10.30 -11.21
C LEU A 245 17.55 -9.37 -10.21
N SER A 246 16.22 -9.26 -10.33
CA SER A 246 15.39 -8.44 -9.44
C SER A 246 14.05 -9.15 -9.17
N LEU A 247 13.50 -8.94 -7.97
CA LEU A 247 12.13 -9.35 -7.65
C LEU A 247 11.08 -8.47 -8.35
N PHE A 248 11.50 -7.31 -8.85
CA PHE A 248 10.64 -6.30 -9.42
C PHE A 248 11.01 -6.00 -10.86
N GLY A 249 10.03 -5.56 -11.64
CA GLY A 249 10.22 -5.04 -12.99
C GLY A 249 10.07 -6.06 -14.11
N ASN A 250 9.99 -7.35 -13.82
CA ASN A 250 9.86 -8.39 -14.84
C ASN A 250 8.66 -9.30 -14.56
N SER A 251 7.68 -9.32 -15.46
CA SER A 251 6.44 -10.09 -15.33
C SER A 251 6.64 -11.58 -15.55
N ASP A 252 7.65 -11.99 -16.31
CA ASP A 252 7.85 -13.39 -16.74
C ASP A 252 8.38 -14.25 -15.59
N VAL A 253 9.16 -13.63 -14.69
CA VAL A 253 9.75 -14.26 -13.50
C VAL A 253 9.16 -13.74 -12.19
N ASP A 254 7.95 -13.18 -12.23
CA ASP A 254 7.29 -12.53 -11.10
C ASP A 254 6.72 -13.53 -10.07
N LEU A 255 7.60 -14.00 -9.18
CA LEU A 255 7.24 -14.89 -8.10
C LEU A 255 6.20 -14.28 -7.14
N LEU A 256 6.29 -12.97 -6.86
CA LEU A 256 5.40 -12.31 -5.92
C LEU A 256 3.98 -12.26 -6.46
N SER A 257 3.78 -11.82 -7.70
CA SER A 257 2.45 -11.83 -8.32
C SER A 257 1.86 -13.24 -8.39
N ARG A 258 2.70 -14.26 -8.67
CA ARG A 258 2.26 -15.66 -8.68
C ARG A 258 1.75 -16.13 -7.32
N LEU A 259 2.49 -15.86 -6.24
CA LEU A 259 2.11 -16.22 -4.87
C LEU A 259 0.82 -15.51 -4.42
N TRP A 260 0.54 -14.34 -4.98
CA TRP A 260 -0.61 -13.50 -4.62
C TRP A 260 -1.80 -13.64 -5.58
N GLY A 261 -1.76 -14.57 -6.55
CA GLY A 261 -2.83 -14.75 -7.53
C GLY A 261 -3.07 -13.50 -8.39
N LEU A 262 -2.01 -12.74 -8.68
CA LEU A 262 -2.04 -11.55 -9.52
C LEU A 262 -1.61 -11.89 -10.96
N ARG A 263 -2.00 -11.05 -11.93
CA ARG A 263 -1.65 -11.25 -13.34
C ARG A 263 -0.11 -11.14 -13.48
N HIS A 264 0.49 -12.13 -14.15
CA HIS A 264 1.93 -12.28 -14.38
C HIS A 264 2.17 -13.16 -15.62
N GLY A 265 3.41 -13.22 -16.09
CA GLY A 265 3.84 -14.00 -17.24
C GLY A 265 4.02 -13.17 -18.53
N PRO A 266 4.43 -13.83 -19.63
CA PRO A 266 4.88 -13.20 -20.88
C PRO A 266 3.79 -12.48 -21.68
N ALA A 267 2.52 -12.70 -21.33
CA ALA A 267 1.40 -11.96 -21.90
C ALA A 267 1.31 -10.51 -21.38
N TYR A 268 2.06 -10.18 -20.32
CA TYR A 268 2.00 -8.89 -19.65
C TYR A 268 3.35 -8.18 -19.67
N ARG A 269 3.33 -6.92 -19.25
CA ARG A 269 4.53 -6.13 -19.03
C ARG A 269 4.36 -5.33 -17.75
N VAL A 270 5.40 -5.24 -16.93
CA VAL A 270 5.39 -4.40 -15.72
C VAL A 270 5.31 -2.92 -16.13
N ALA A 271 4.47 -2.17 -15.46
CA ALA A 271 4.33 -0.73 -15.62
C ALA A 271 5.50 -0.02 -14.93
N CYS A 272 6.08 0.95 -15.64
CA CYS A 272 6.94 1.97 -15.05
C CYS A 272 6.42 3.32 -15.49
N VAL A 273 5.91 4.08 -14.54
CA VAL A 273 5.41 5.45 -14.72
C VAL A 273 6.38 6.39 -14.05
N ASP A 274 7.02 7.25 -14.85
CA ASP A 274 8.00 8.21 -14.36
C ASP A 274 7.31 9.42 -13.71
N PRO A 275 7.47 9.65 -12.39
CA PRO A 275 6.85 10.79 -11.72
C PRO A 275 7.29 12.14 -12.31
N ALA A 276 8.50 12.24 -12.89
CA ALA A 276 8.96 13.49 -13.52
C ALA A 276 8.07 13.90 -14.70
N VAL A 277 7.65 12.93 -15.52
CA VAL A 277 6.74 13.15 -16.65
C VAL A 277 5.35 13.55 -16.16
N ILE A 278 4.83 12.86 -15.15
CA ILE A 278 3.47 13.12 -14.63
C ILE A 278 3.39 14.46 -13.92
N ALA A 279 4.45 14.85 -13.21
CA ALA A 279 4.55 16.18 -12.59
C ALA A 279 4.87 17.29 -13.60
N GLY A 280 5.44 16.96 -14.77
CA GLY A 280 5.98 17.97 -15.70
C GLY A 280 7.19 18.70 -15.13
N ASP A 281 7.95 18.04 -14.24
CA ASP A 281 9.09 18.59 -13.53
C ASP A 281 10.20 17.54 -13.49
N ASP A 282 11.30 17.76 -14.21
CA ASP A 282 12.45 16.86 -14.30
C ASP A 282 13.59 17.21 -13.35
N ARG A 283 13.42 18.24 -12.49
CA ARG A 283 14.46 18.69 -11.57
C ARG A 283 14.90 17.57 -10.61
N PRO A 284 16.19 17.54 -10.21
CA PRO A 284 16.69 16.58 -9.26
C PRO A 284 15.91 16.59 -7.93
N GLN A 285 15.48 15.41 -7.50
CA GLN A 285 14.69 15.21 -6.28
C GLN A 285 15.55 14.75 -5.10
N PRO A 286 15.21 15.19 -3.88
CA PRO A 286 15.81 14.67 -2.66
C PRO A 286 15.09 13.41 -2.18
N ILE A 287 15.66 12.75 -1.17
CA ILE A 287 14.90 11.88 -0.26
C ILE A 287 14.23 12.77 0.78
N THR A 288 12.92 12.62 0.96
CA THR A 288 12.15 13.32 1.99
C THR A 288 11.64 12.31 3.02
N VAL A 289 11.95 12.54 4.29
CA VAL A 289 11.63 11.62 5.41
C VAL A 289 11.35 12.41 6.68
N PRO A 290 10.69 11.80 7.69
CA PRO A 290 10.64 12.37 9.03
C PRO A 290 12.06 12.50 9.61
N SER A 291 12.28 13.58 10.38
CA SER A 291 13.56 13.74 11.11
C SER A 291 13.70 12.74 12.25
N LYS A 292 12.57 12.26 12.79
CA LYS A 292 12.50 11.20 13.78
C LYS A 292 12.99 9.88 13.16
N PRO A 293 13.92 9.15 13.80
CA PRO A 293 14.39 7.87 13.29
C PRO A 293 13.27 6.83 13.18
N TYR A 294 13.37 5.97 12.16
CA TYR A 294 12.52 4.78 12.03
C TYR A 294 12.74 3.83 13.23
N ALA A 295 11.68 3.13 13.65
CA ALA A 295 11.75 2.17 14.76
C ALA A 295 12.83 1.07 14.55
N PRO A 296 13.50 0.58 15.60
CA PRO A 296 14.45 -0.52 15.47
C PRO A 296 13.84 -1.76 14.80
N GLY A 297 14.61 -2.44 13.95
CA GLY A 297 14.14 -3.62 13.23
C GLY A 297 14.82 -3.80 11.87
N VAL A 298 14.32 -4.78 11.10
CA VAL A 298 14.90 -5.13 9.79
C VAL A 298 14.78 -3.99 8.80
N ILE A 299 13.65 -3.27 8.79
CA ILE A 299 13.44 -2.14 7.87
C ILE A 299 14.43 -1.00 8.16
N LYS A 300 14.68 -0.66 9.43
CA LYS A 300 15.69 0.35 9.79
C LYS A 300 17.08 -0.05 9.29
N LEU A 301 17.45 -1.32 9.42
CA LEU A 301 18.72 -1.83 8.91
C LEU A 301 18.78 -1.72 7.38
N ALA A 302 17.72 -2.14 6.69
CA ALA A 302 17.63 -2.03 5.24
C ALA A 302 17.74 -0.59 4.75
N MET A 303 17.05 0.36 5.41
CA MET A 303 17.15 1.79 5.11
C MET A 303 18.59 2.30 5.24
N GLY A 304 19.32 1.87 6.28
CA GLY A 304 20.73 2.23 6.47
C GLY A 304 21.68 1.67 5.40
N ILE A 305 21.27 0.62 4.67
CA ILE A 305 22.03 0.06 3.54
C ILE A 305 21.71 0.82 2.26
N THR A 306 20.43 1.11 2.00
CA THR A 306 19.96 1.64 0.71
C THR A 306 20.05 3.16 0.59
N THR A 307 20.51 3.87 1.63
CA THR A 307 20.64 5.33 1.55
C THR A 307 21.66 5.76 0.51
N PHE A 308 21.59 7.05 0.19
CA PHE A 308 22.71 7.82 -0.36
C PHE A 308 24.00 7.55 0.42
N PRO A 309 25.18 7.94 -0.09
CA PRO A 309 26.46 7.61 0.58
C PRO A 309 26.59 8.21 2.00
N SER A 310 25.60 8.98 2.47
CA SER A 310 25.46 9.50 3.82
C SER A 310 24.27 8.84 4.54
N ALA A 311 24.32 8.82 5.88
CA ALA A 311 23.19 8.33 6.68
C ALA A 311 21.86 9.02 6.33
N MET A 312 20.74 8.39 6.70
CA MET A 312 19.40 8.97 6.57
C MET A 312 19.39 10.42 7.09
N PRO A 313 18.82 11.39 6.34
CA PRO A 313 18.85 12.78 6.75
C PRO A 313 18.04 12.97 8.04
N THR A 314 18.48 13.89 8.88
CA THR A 314 17.78 14.30 10.11
C THR A 314 17.97 15.80 10.33
N SER A 315 17.03 16.46 11.03
CA SER A 315 17.11 17.89 11.36
C SER A 315 16.28 18.21 12.62
N ARG A 316 16.20 19.50 12.98
CA ARG A 316 15.33 19.98 14.07
C ARG A 316 13.85 20.12 13.66
N SER A 317 13.56 20.11 12.36
CA SER A 317 12.21 20.15 11.84
C SER A 317 11.50 18.80 11.95
N THR A 318 10.18 18.76 11.80
CA THR A 318 9.45 17.48 11.77
C THR A 318 9.88 16.61 10.59
N TRP A 319 10.14 17.24 9.44
CA TRP A 319 10.62 16.60 8.23
C TRP A 319 11.97 17.15 7.78
N THR A 320 12.64 16.38 6.95
CA THR A 320 13.92 16.77 6.35
C THR A 320 14.06 16.24 4.94
N GLN A 321 14.80 16.98 4.12
CA GLN A 321 15.21 16.58 2.79
C GLN A 321 16.72 16.39 2.74
N SER A 322 17.18 15.35 2.05
CA SER A 322 18.61 15.13 1.82
C SER A 322 19.26 16.29 1.06
N ALA A 323 20.54 16.55 1.34
CA ALA A 323 21.34 17.49 0.56
C ALA A 323 21.60 16.95 -0.86
N GLN A 324 21.88 15.64 -0.95
CA GLN A 324 22.00 14.93 -2.21
C GLN A 324 20.65 14.88 -2.93
N ARG A 325 20.72 15.05 -4.25
CA ARG A 325 19.57 15.00 -5.15
C ARG A 325 19.97 14.20 -6.38
N GLY A 326 19.00 13.62 -7.06
CA GLY A 326 19.24 12.98 -8.34
C GLY A 326 18.01 12.99 -9.22
N THR A 327 18.17 12.51 -10.44
CA THR A 327 17.09 12.40 -11.41
C THR A 327 16.62 10.95 -11.50
N SER A 328 15.44 10.75 -12.08
CA SER A 328 14.92 9.41 -12.33
C SER A 328 14.44 9.29 -13.76
N ARG A 329 14.52 8.10 -14.32
CA ARG A 329 13.90 7.76 -15.60
C ARG A 329 13.49 6.30 -15.62
N CYS A 330 12.31 6.01 -16.16
CA CYS A 330 11.95 4.63 -16.45
C CYS A 330 12.91 4.01 -17.47
N SER A 331 13.49 2.88 -17.11
CA SER A 331 14.37 2.07 -17.95
C SER A 331 13.68 0.76 -18.33
N ASP A 332 14.11 0.17 -19.45
CA ASP A 332 13.80 -1.21 -19.80
C ASP A 332 15.10 -1.89 -20.20
N SER A 333 15.54 -2.85 -19.41
CA SER A 333 16.78 -3.58 -19.65
C SER A 333 16.67 -5.02 -19.18
N GLY A 334 17.02 -5.98 -20.04
CA GLY A 334 16.95 -7.40 -19.70
C GLY A 334 15.53 -7.89 -19.33
N GLY A 335 14.48 -7.23 -19.81
CA GLY A 335 13.09 -7.51 -19.44
C GLY A 335 12.65 -6.89 -18.12
N TYR A 336 13.53 -6.16 -17.43
CA TYR A 336 13.22 -5.41 -16.21
C TYR A 336 12.85 -3.97 -16.53
N ARG A 337 11.65 -3.57 -16.11
CA ARG A 337 11.13 -2.20 -16.21
C ARG A 337 11.07 -1.57 -14.83
N LEU A 338 12.02 -0.68 -14.59
CA LEU A 338 12.26 -0.08 -13.27
C LEU A 338 12.43 1.42 -13.44
N LEU A 339 12.13 2.17 -12.37
CA LEU A 339 12.45 3.59 -12.29
C LEU A 339 13.91 3.72 -11.87
N HIS A 340 14.77 3.98 -12.85
CA HIS A 340 16.19 4.13 -12.62
C HIS A 340 16.48 5.49 -12.01
N VAL A 341 16.98 5.48 -10.77
CA VAL A 341 17.35 6.67 -10.03
C VAL A 341 18.85 6.88 -10.18
N ASN A 342 19.23 8.05 -10.70
CA ASN A 342 20.61 8.44 -10.86
C ASN A 342 21.01 9.40 -9.73
N VAL A 343 21.59 8.83 -8.67
CA VAL A 343 22.23 9.58 -7.59
C VAL A 343 23.61 8.99 -7.31
N PRO A 344 24.68 9.80 -7.30
CA PRO A 344 26.02 9.33 -6.98
C PRO A 344 26.12 8.65 -5.61
N GLY A 345 26.75 7.48 -5.57
CA GLY A 345 27.06 6.76 -4.33
C GLY A 345 25.88 6.07 -3.64
N ALA A 346 24.74 5.93 -4.33
CA ALA A 346 23.62 5.15 -3.81
C ALA A 346 23.98 3.67 -3.75
N ASN A 347 23.53 3.01 -2.68
CA ASN A 347 23.67 1.58 -2.48
C ASN A 347 22.32 0.88 -2.64
N GLY A 348 22.34 -0.40 -3.00
CA GLY A 348 21.16 -1.24 -3.12
C GLY A 348 21.35 -2.58 -2.41
N ILE A 349 20.24 -3.20 -2.01
CA ILE A 349 20.22 -4.54 -1.46
C ILE A 349 20.03 -5.53 -2.64
N PRO A 350 20.79 -6.65 -2.69
CA PRO A 350 20.61 -7.65 -3.74
C PRO A 350 19.13 -8.05 -3.92
N LEU A 351 18.72 -8.27 -5.17
CA LEU A 351 17.36 -8.63 -5.62
C LEU A 351 16.25 -7.60 -5.40
N VAL A 352 16.37 -6.70 -4.44
CA VAL A 352 15.35 -5.67 -4.15
C VAL A 352 15.81 -4.25 -4.46
N GLY A 353 17.08 -4.05 -4.84
CA GLY A 353 17.62 -2.75 -5.22
C GLY A 353 17.41 -1.72 -4.11
N THR A 354 16.68 -0.65 -4.42
CA THR A 354 16.37 0.45 -3.51
C THR A 354 14.91 0.50 -3.11
N HIS A 355 14.25 -0.65 -3.09
CA HIS A 355 12.83 -0.81 -2.77
C HIS A 355 12.35 -0.03 -1.54
N VAL A 356 13.14 0.07 -0.47
CA VAL A 356 12.76 0.83 0.73
C VAL A 356 12.75 2.36 0.53
N LEU A 357 13.32 2.86 -0.56
CA LEU A 357 13.33 4.27 -0.96
C LEU A 357 12.25 4.63 -1.98
N ASP A 358 11.53 3.66 -2.55
CA ASP A 358 10.65 3.91 -3.71
C ASP A 358 9.66 5.07 -3.50
N MET A 359 9.14 5.19 -2.27
CA MET A 359 8.19 6.23 -1.87
C MET A 359 8.89 7.54 -1.48
N ASN A 360 10.06 7.44 -0.83
CA ASN A 360 10.71 8.58 -0.17
C ASN A 360 11.60 9.40 -1.11
N TYR A 361 12.11 8.80 -2.18
CA TYR A 361 12.77 9.52 -3.25
C TYR A 361 11.73 10.31 -4.06
N GLY A 362 11.80 11.65 -4.00
CA GLY A 362 10.82 12.52 -4.65
C GLY A 362 9.41 12.46 -4.03
N LEU A 363 9.28 12.16 -2.74
CA LEU A 363 7.99 12.10 -2.05
C LEU A 363 7.12 13.35 -2.26
N ASP A 364 7.72 14.54 -2.19
CA ASP A 364 6.99 15.80 -2.39
C ASP A 364 6.44 15.92 -3.83
N ARG A 365 7.13 15.34 -4.82
CA ARG A 365 6.63 15.24 -6.19
C ARG A 365 5.42 14.30 -6.27
N LEU A 366 5.44 13.16 -5.56
CA LEU A 366 4.28 12.25 -5.50
C LEU A 366 3.07 12.93 -4.85
N VAL A 367 3.30 13.70 -3.77
CA VAL A 367 2.24 14.47 -3.10
C VAL A 367 1.67 15.56 -4.01
N ALA A 368 2.52 16.23 -4.80
CA ALA A 368 2.06 17.20 -5.80
C ALA A 368 1.20 16.55 -6.89
N ILE A 369 1.60 15.37 -7.39
CA ILE A 369 0.80 14.59 -8.33
C ILE A 369 -0.54 14.22 -7.69
N ALA A 370 -0.55 13.76 -6.43
CA ALA A 370 -1.77 13.39 -5.72
C ALA A 370 -2.72 14.59 -5.56
N ALA A 371 -2.20 15.76 -5.22
CA ALA A 371 -2.98 16.99 -5.12
C ALA A 371 -3.62 17.37 -6.46
N ALA A 372 -2.87 17.35 -7.56
CA ALA A 372 -3.38 17.63 -8.90
C ALA A 372 -4.45 16.61 -9.33
N GLN A 373 -4.20 15.33 -9.11
CA GLN A 373 -5.20 14.26 -9.37
C GLN A 373 -6.49 14.46 -8.55
N GLY A 374 -6.36 14.96 -7.32
CA GLY A 374 -7.45 15.30 -6.43
C GLY A 374 -8.22 16.57 -6.80
N GLU A 375 -7.62 17.49 -7.56
CA GLU A 375 -8.30 18.67 -8.12
C GLU A 375 -9.08 18.31 -9.40
N ASP A 376 -8.48 17.49 -10.27
CA ASP A 376 -8.98 17.13 -11.60
C ASP A 376 -9.81 15.83 -11.65
N TRP A 377 -10.31 15.31 -10.53
CA TRP A 377 -11.02 14.02 -10.56
C TRP A 377 -12.43 14.10 -11.17
N ARG A 378 -13.02 15.30 -11.22
CA ARG A 378 -14.36 15.57 -11.79
C ARG A 378 -14.35 16.23 -13.16
N SER A 379 -13.20 16.74 -13.62
CA SER A 379 -13.03 17.20 -15.00
C SER A 379 -13.01 16.01 -15.96
#